data_AF-A0A497PNQ8-F1
#
_entry.id   AF-A0A497PNQ8-F1
#
_cell.length_a   1.000
_cell.length_b   1.000
_cell.length_c   1.000
_cell.angle_alpha   90.00
_cell.angle_beta   90.00
_cell.angle_gamma   90.00
#
_symmetry.space_group_name_H-M   'P 1'
#
loop_
_entity.id
_entity.type
_entity.pdbx_description
1 polymer ?
#
loop_
_entity_poly.entity_id
_entity_poly.type
_entity_poly.pdbx_seq_one_letter_code
_entity_poly.pdbx_strand_id
1 'polypeptide(L)' 'MNVSRFRLRLILWFFGLSALVLFDEYVREGYFFDFKDLAKPFTHEFILSLLTVVFIILFIVSKWVKKL' A
#
# COMPACT_ATOMS: atom_id res chain seq x y z
N MET A 1 5.45 -22.21 1.94
CA MET A 1 4.35 -21.25 1.65
C MET A 1 4.17 -21.16 0.13
N ASN A 2 2.96 -21.31 -0.41
CA ASN A 2 2.77 -21.23 -1.86
C ASN A 2 2.90 -19.75 -2.31
N VAL A 3 4.03 -19.40 -2.93
CA VAL A 3 4.39 -18.03 -3.33
C VAL A 3 3.32 -17.38 -4.22
N SER A 4 2.60 -18.17 -5.03
CA SER A 4 1.48 -17.67 -5.84
C SER A 4 0.32 -17.15 -4.98
N ARG A 5 -0.10 -17.93 -3.97
CA ARG A 5 -1.16 -17.55 -3.02
C ARG A 5 -0.73 -16.39 -2.12
N PHE A 6 0.55 -16.34 -1.74
CA PHE A 6 1.10 -15.24 -0.95
C PHE A 6 1.03 -13.91 -1.72
N ARG A 7 1.46 -13.88 -2.98
CA ARG A 7 1.40 -12.67 -3.81
C ARG A 7 -0.04 -12.21 -4.07
N LEU A 8 -0.96 -13.13 -4.31
CA LEU A 8 -2.37 -12.78 -4.45
C LEU A 8 -2.91 -12.11 -3.18
N ARG A 9 -2.61 -12.66 -2.00
CA ARG A 9 -2.98 -12.05 -0.71
C ARG A 9 -2.32 -10.69 -0.52
N LEU A 10 -1.03 -10.56 -0.86
CA LEU A 10 -0.30 -9.29 -0.78
C LEU A 10 -0.98 -8.19 -1.64
N ILE A 11 -1.36 -8.55 -2.86
CA ILE A 11 -2.08 -7.66 -3.79
C ILE A 11 -3.44 -7.26 -3.22
N LEU A 12 -4.23 -8.24 -2.74
CA LEU A 12 -5.55 -7.97 -2.16
C LEU A 12 -5.46 -7.07 -0.93
N TRP A 13 -4.50 -7.34 -0.03
CA TRP A 13 -4.27 -6.50 1.14
C TRP A 13 -3.82 -5.09 0.77
N PHE A 14 -2.91 -4.96 -0.21
CA PHE A 14 -2.47 -3.65 -0.67
C PHE A 14 -3.63 -2.82 -1.22
N PHE A 15 -4.39 -3.36 -2.19
CA PHE A 15 -5.51 -2.63 -2.77
C PHE A 15 -6.62 -2.36 -1.74
N GLY A 16 -6.92 -3.33 -0.87
CA GLY A 16 -7.92 -3.16 0.18
C GLY A 16 -7.55 -2.07 1.17
N LEU A 17 -6.30 -2.09 1.69
CA LEU A 17 -5.83 -1.07 2.62
C LEU A 17 -5.72 0.30 1.97
N SER A 18 -5.20 0.39 0.74
CA SER A 18 -5.15 1.67 0.00
C SER A 18 -6.55 2.25 -0.20
N ALA A 19 -7.52 1.42 -0.58
CA ALA A 19 -8.91 1.87 -0.73
C ALA A 19 -9.51 2.36 0.60
N LEU A 20 -9.23 1.67 1.71
CA LEU A 20 -9.67 2.12 3.04
C LEU A 20 -9.06 3.45 3.44
N VAL A 21 -7.76 3.66 3.21
CA VAL A 21 -7.10 4.93 3.53
C VAL A 21 -7.66 6.06 2.67
N LEU A 22 -7.80 5.85 1.35
CA LEU A 22 -8.39 6.83 0.44
C LEU A 22 -9.85 7.15 0.79
N PHE A 23 -10.62 6.15 1.23
CA PHE A 23 -11.99 6.35 1.65
C PHE A 23 -12.08 7.17 2.94
N ASP A 24 -11.24 6.86 3.93
CA ASP A 24 -11.17 7.63 5.18
C ASP A 24 -10.77 9.09 4.90
N GLU A 25 -9.79 9.30 4.02
CA GLU A 25 -9.36 10.64 3.58
C GLU A 25 -10.50 11.40 2.91
N TYR A 26 -11.23 10.76 2.00
CA TYR A 26 -12.38 11.35 1.33
C TYR A 26 -13.50 11.73 2.30
N VAL A 27 -13.79 10.87 3.29
CA VAL A 27 -14.82 11.15 4.30
C VAL A 27 -14.40 12.30 5.22
N ARG A 28 -13.11 12.40 5.55
CA ARG A 28 -12.58 13.38 6.50
C ARG A 28 -12.32 14.75 5.87
N GLU A 29 -11.70 14.78 4.70
CA GLU A 29 -11.19 16.00 4.07
C GLU A 29 -11.97 16.39 2.80
N GLY A 30 -12.80 15.49 2.27
CA GLY A 30 -13.65 15.74 1.09
C GLY A 30 -12.94 15.55 -0.24
N TYR A 31 -11.67 15.13 -0.23
CA TYR A 31 -10.89 14.81 -1.42
C TYR A 31 -10.14 13.49 -1.23
N PHE A 32 -9.73 12.85 -2.34
CA PHE A 32 -9.09 11.52 -2.27
C PHE A 32 -7.58 11.57 -2.03
N PHE A 33 -6.90 12.64 -2.47
CA PHE A 33 -5.44 12.74 -2.37
C PHE A 33 -4.92 14.17 -2.58
N ASP A 34 -4.03 14.67 -1.72
CA ASP A 34 -3.24 15.90 -1.92
C ASP A 34 -1.72 15.59 -1.99
N PHE A 35 -1.12 15.87 -3.14
CA PHE A 35 0.32 15.68 -3.36
C PHE A 35 1.21 16.52 -2.43
N LYS A 36 0.69 17.60 -1.85
CA LYS A 36 1.45 18.43 -0.89
C LYS A 36 1.72 17.70 0.43
N ASP A 37 0.94 16.67 0.73
CA ASP A 37 0.91 16.01 2.03
C ASP A 37 1.66 14.67 2.03
N LEU A 38 2.17 14.27 0.86
CA LEU A 38 3.04 13.10 0.64
C LEU A 38 4.24 13.00 1.58
N ALA A 39 4.87 14.14 1.90
CA ALA A 39 6.07 14.20 2.74
C ALA A 39 5.76 14.64 4.18
N LYS A 40 4.50 14.91 4.51
CA LYS A 40 4.10 15.27 5.87
C LYS A 40 3.89 13.99 6.68
N PRO A 41 4.61 13.78 7.79
CA PRO A 41 4.44 12.56 8.56
C PRO A 41 3.03 12.46 9.14
N PHE A 42 2.51 11.24 9.24
CA PHE A 42 1.19 10.92 9.80
C PHE A 42 -0.03 11.43 9.02
N THR A 43 0.12 11.87 7.76
CA THR A 43 -1.00 12.08 6.83
C THR A 43 -1.38 10.79 6.12
N HIS A 44 -2.58 10.74 5.55
CA HIS A 44 -3.07 9.60 4.78
C HIS A 44 -2.25 9.37 3.52
N GLU A 45 -1.76 10.44 2.87
CA GLU A 45 -0.86 10.35 1.73
C GLU A 45 0.52 9.79 2.10
N PHE A 46 1.02 10.15 3.29
CA PHE A 46 2.25 9.56 3.80
C PHE A 46 2.07 8.07 4.14
N ILE A 47 0.92 7.69 4.73
CA ILE A 47 0.57 6.29 4.99
C ILE A 47 0.46 5.51 3.68
N LEU A 48 -0.21 6.04 2.66
CA LEU A 48 -0.32 5.44 1.32
C LEU A 48 1.05 5.28 0.66
N SER A 49 1.92 6.27 0.80
CA SER A 49 3.29 6.23 0.28
C SER A 49 4.10 5.13 0.96
N LEU A 50 4.05 5.06 2.30
CA LEU A 50 4.72 4.03 3.07
C LEU A 50 4.19 2.63 2.73
N LEU A 51 2.88 2.47 2.63
CA LEU A 51 2.22 1.21 2.23
C LEU A 51 2.72 0.77 0.84
N THR A 52 2.85 1.72 -0.10
CA THR A 52 3.36 1.47 -1.45
C THR A 52 4.81 0.99 -1.43
N VAL A 53 5.68 1.65 -0.68
CA VAL A 53 7.09 1.24 -0.53
C VAL A 53 7.19 -0.16 0.07
N VAL A 54 6.45 -0.44 1.15
CA VAL A 54 6.41 -1.76 1.80
C VAL A 54 5.92 -2.84 0.84
N PHE A 55 4.86 -2.57 0.07
CA PHE A 55 4.35 -3.50 -0.94
C PHE A 55 5.39 -3.83 -2.01
N ILE A 56 6.09 -2.82 -2.53
CA ILE A 56 7.16 -3.02 -3.53
C ILE A 56 8.26 -3.91 -2.97
N ILE A 57 8.74 -3.63 -1.75
CA ILE A 57 9.79 -4.42 -1.09
C ILE A 57 9.34 -5.88 -0.94
N LEU A 58 8.15 -6.11 -0.37
CA LEU A 58 7.62 -7.47 -0.16
C LEU A 58 7.41 -8.20 -1.48
N PHE A 59 6.95 -7.50 -2.52
CA PHE A 59 6.75 -8.09 -3.84
C PHE A 59 8.08 -8.50 -4.47
N ILE A 60 9.12 -7.64 -4.39
CA ILE A 60 10.47 -7.95 -4.85
C ILE A 60 11.02 -9.15 -4.09
N VAL A 61 11.01 -9.12 -2.76
CA VAL A 61 11.49 -10.22 -1.90
C VAL A 61 10.78 -11.53 -2.26
N SER A 62 9.46 -11.51 -2.50
CA SER A 62 8.71 -12.70 -2.91
C SER A 62 9.18 -13.29 -4.25
N LYS A 63 9.70 -12.45 -5.17
CA LYS A 63 10.30 -12.92 -6.43
C LYS A 63 11.67 -13.57 -6.18
N TRP A 64 12.49 -12.98 -5.33
CA TRP A 64 13.80 -13.56 -4.96
C TRP A 64 13.63 -14.93 -4.31
N VAL A 65 12.67 -15.08 -3.39
CA VAL A 65 12.36 -16.36 -2.73
C VAL A 65 11.88 -17.43 -3.71
N LYS A 66 11.20 -17.08 -4.80
CA LYS A 66 10.81 -18.04 -5.85
C LYS A 66 12.01 -18.50 -6.70
N LYS A 67 13.06 -17.68 -6.80
CA LYS A 67 14.22 -17.96 -7.65
C LYS A 67 15.23 -18.91 -6.99
N LEU A 68 15.24 -18.97 -5.66
CA LEU A 68 15.96 -19.97 -4.86
C LEU A 68 15.21 -21.30 -4.84
#